data_AF-A0A1G4YC31-F1
#
_entry.id   AF-A0A1G4YC31-F1
#
_cell.length_a   1.000
_cell.length_b   1.000
_cell.length_c   1.000
_cell.angle_alpha   90.00
_cell.angle_beta   90.00
_cell.angle_gamma   90.00
#
_symmetry.space_group_name_H-M   'P 1'
#
loop_
_entity.id
_entity.type
_entity.pdbx_description
1 polymer ?
#
loop_
_entity_poly.entity_id
_entity_poly.type
_entity_poly.pdbx_seq_one_letter_code
_entity_poly.pdbx_strand_id
1 'polypeptide(L)'
;MITDVQPFLSARDWRVTKPPDRSYLSLLDGSGAERARVHGLGRMRVHPRARQVVEVQLPDGSTTTLRNGLRRWGTRRARTRGSLPLGGARYEFEHRTSRRARVLGDGVWIATAHREIRGPAVELRAVLSPDDELACALFAHVLGPGRGSVLGALAEGMAGGS
;
A
#
# COMPACT_ATOMS: atom_id res chain seq x y z
N MET A 1 30.62 -6.94 11.48
CA MET A 1 30.11 -6.27 10.27
C MET A 1 28.96 -5.38 10.72
N ILE A 2 29.23 -4.09 10.89
CA ILE A 2 28.24 -3.12 11.36
C ILE A 2 27.45 -2.74 10.11
N THR A 3 26.22 -3.24 9.98
CA THR A 3 25.27 -2.72 9.00
C THR A 3 24.99 -1.28 9.40
N ASP A 4 25.53 -0.32 8.66
CA ASP A 4 25.13 1.08 8.70
C ASP A 4 23.61 1.15 8.53
N VAL A 5 22.92 1.32 9.65
CA VAL A 5 21.50 1.68 9.67
C VAL A 5 21.47 3.14 9.28
N GLN A 6 21.39 3.41 7.97
CA GLN A 6 21.18 4.78 7.50
C GLN A 6 19.92 5.35 8.19
N PRO A 7 19.95 6.62 8.65
CA PRO A 7 18.80 7.25 9.25
C PRO A 7 17.61 7.17 8.27
N PHE A 8 16.52 6.61 8.79
CA PHE A 8 15.36 6.18 8.03
C PHE A 8 14.69 7.36 7.31
N LEU A 9 14.66 7.32 5.98
CA LEU A 9 13.90 8.27 5.18
C LEU A 9 12.41 7.89 5.25
N SER A 10 11.57 8.75 5.83
CA SER A 10 10.13 8.72 5.58
C SER A 10 9.91 8.78 4.06
N ALA A 11 8.89 8.10 3.53
CA ALA A 11 8.54 8.19 2.11
C ALA A 11 8.23 9.65 1.75
N ARG A 12 9.26 10.38 1.32
CA ARG A 12 9.32 11.74 0.72
C ARG A 12 7.98 12.50 0.68
N ASP A 13 7.41 12.81 1.84
CA ASP A 13 6.14 13.54 2.01
C ASP A 13 4.96 13.06 1.15
N TRP A 14 4.94 11.76 0.81
CA TRP A 14 3.83 11.16 0.06
C TRP A 14 2.53 11.25 0.85
N ARG A 15 1.45 11.63 0.17
CA ARG A 15 0.15 11.87 0.82
C ARG A 15 -1.00 11.42 -0.05
N VAL A 16 -2.13 11.11 0.60
CA VAL A 16 -3.37 10.77 -0.06
C VAL A 16 -4.40 11.88 0.15
N THR A 17 -5.07 12.28 -0.92
CA THR A 17 -6.25 13.15 -0.87
C THR A 17 -7.46 12.44 -1.44
N LYS A 18 -8.66 12.87 -1.02
CA LYS A 18 -9.93 12.39 -1.55
C LYS A 18 -10.62 13.55 -2.27
N PRO A 19 -11.07 13.35 -3.52
CA PRO A 19 -11.92 14.34 -4.18
C PRO A 19 -13.28 14.44 -3.47
N PRO A 20 -14.03 15.55 -3.63
CA PRO A 20 -15.31 15.78 -2.96
C PRO A 20 -16.35 14.69 -3.21
N ASP A 21 -16.37 14.13 -4.42
CA ASP A 21 -17.25 13.06 -4.86
C ASP A 21 -16.81 11.66 -4.38
N ARG A 22 -15.61 11.55 -3.80
CA ARG A 22 -14.99 10.31 -3.28
C ARG A 22 -14.90 9.19 -4.31
N SER A 23 -14.86 9.53 -5.60
CA SER A 23 -14.83 8.55 -6.70
C SER A 23 -13.48 7.80 -6.77
N TYR A 24 -12.39 8.46 -6.33
CA TYR A 24 -11.05 7.89 -6.26
C TYR A 24 -10.25 8.41 -5.05
N LEU A 25 -9.03 7.91 -4.87
CA LEU A 25 -8.00 8.53 -4.04
C LEU A 25 -6.87 9.02 -4.92
N SER A 26 -6.43 10.26 -4.74
CA SER A 26 -5.19 10.74 -5.35
C SER A 26 -4.03 10.45 -4.44
N LEU A 27 -2.96 9.89 -5.00
CA LEU A 27 -1.69 9.73 -4.34
C LEU A 27 -0.73 10.79 -4.90
N LEU A 28 -0.27 11.68 -4.02
CA LEU A 28 0.61 12.80 -4.34
C LEU A 28 2.00 12.53 -3.78
N ASP A 29 3.05 12.89 -4.52
CA ASP A 29 4.42 12.88 -4.01
C ASP A 29 4.72 14.12 -3.14
N GLY A 30 5.96 14.21 -2.62
CA GLY A 30 6.39 15.34 -1.79
C GLY A 30 6.44 16.70 -2.49
N SER A 31 6.44 16.74 -3.83
CA SER A 31 6.27 17.98 -4.60
C SER A 31 4.80 18.40 -4.74
N GLY A 32 3.88 17.52 -4.37
CA GLY A 32 2.43 17.70 -4.52
C GLY A 32 1.91 17.25 -5.89
N ALA A 33 2.75 16.70 -6.75
CA ALA A 33 2.35 16.16 -8.04
C ALA A 33 1.57 14.85 -7.86
N GLU A 34 0.49 14.69 -8.63
CA GLU A 34 -0.26 13.44 -8.62
C GLU A 34 0.50 12.35 -9.36
N ARG A 35 0.71 11.22 -8.68
CA ARG A 35 1.45 10.07 -9.19
C ARG A 35 0.58 8.84 -9.42
N ALA A 36 -0.60 8.79 -8.81
CA ALA A 36 -1.59 7.77 -9.11
C ALA A 36 -2.99 8.18 -8.64
N ARG A 37 -4.01 7.62 -9.28
CA ARG A 37 -5.39 7.60 -8.79
C ARG A 37 -5.84 6.18 -8.51
N VAL A 38 -6.41 5.94 -7.34
CA VAL A 38 -6.94 4.63 -6.96
C VAL A 38 -8.45 4.66 -6.99
N HIS A 39 -9.03 3.85 -7.87
CA HIS A 39 -10.47 3.76 -8.10
C HIS A 39 -11.09 2.55 -7.39
N GLY A 40 -12.42 2.51 -7.31
CA GLY A 40 -13.16 1.32 -6.85
C GLY A 40 -13.23 1.14 -5.33
N LEU A 41 -12.97 2.20 -4.58
CA LEU A 41 -12.95 2.15 -3.11
C LEU A 41 -14.33 2.34 -2.45
N GLY A 42 -15.29 2.95 -3.16
CA GLY A 42 -16.56 3.41 -2.58
C GLY A 42 -17.69 2.39 -2.47
N ARG A 43 -17.60 1.20 -3.09
CA ARG A 43 -18.70 0.21 -3.10
C ARG A 43 -18.28 -1.23 -2.84
N MET A 44 -17.02 -1.46 -2.50
CA MET A 44 -16.53 -2.81 -2.30
C MET A 44 -17.09 -3.38 -1.00
N ARG A 45 -17.82 -4.50 -1.07
CA ARG A 45 -18.16 -5.30 0.13
C ARG A 45 -16.85 -5.78 0.74
N VAL A 46 -16.34 -5.05 1.73
CA VAL A 46 -15.09 -5.40 2.39
C VAL A 46 -15.34 -6.53 3.37
N HIS A 47 -15.40 -7.76 2.86
CA HIS A 47 -15.26 -8.90 3.74
C HIS A 47 -13.78 -8.99 4.16
N PRO A 48 -13.48 -9.19 5.46
CA PRO A 48 -12.11 -9.37 5.96
C PRO A 48 -11.35 -10.56 5.33
N ARG A 49 -12.07 -11.40 4.59
CA ARG A 49 -11.57 -12.58 3.87
C ARG A 49 -11.63 -12.43 2.35
N ALA A 50 -12.22 -11.36 1.81
CA ALA A 50 -12.33 -11.16 0.37
C ALA A 50 -11.00 -10.68 -0.21
N ARG A 51 -10.63 -11.27 -1.36
CA ARG A 51 -9.59 -10.71 -2.21
C ARG A 51 -10.07 -9.35 -2.67
N GLN A 52 -9.27 -8.32 -2.46
CA GLN A 52 -9.56 -6.97 -2.92
C GLN A 52 -8.75 -6.71 -4.16
N VAL A 53 -9.37 -6.11 -5.16
CA VAL A 53 -8.70 -5.68 -6.39
C VAL A 53 -9.20 -4.27 -6.65
N VAL A 54 -8.27 -3.32 -6.64
CA VAL A 54 -8.55 -1.92 -6.98
C VAL A 54 -7.72 -1.53 -8.19
N GLU A 55 -8.29 -0.67 -9.02
CA GLU A 55 -7.62 -0.14 -10.19
C GLU A 55 -6.78 1.07 -9.79
N VAL A 56 -5.57 1.15 -10.33
CA VAL A 56 -4.64 2.26 -10.15
C VAL A 56 -4.37 2.84 -11.52
N GLN A 57 -4.75 4.10 -11.71
CA GLN A 57 -4.45 4.87 -12.91
C GLN A 57 -3.17 5.68 -12.69
N LEU A 58 -2.24 5.60 -13.63
CA LEU A 58 -0.94 6.28 -13.62
C LEU A 58 -1.02 7.61 -14.40
N PRO A 59 -0.03 8.51 -14.25
CA PRO A 59 -0.06 9.84 -14.87
C PRO A 59 0.03 9.81 -16.40
N ASP A 60 0.60 8.74 -16.96
CA ASP A 60 0.64 8.50 -18.41
C ASP A 60 -0.69 8.00 -18.98
N GLY A 61 -1.72 7.85 -18.13
CA GLY A 61 -3.05 7.36 -18.48
C GLY A 61 -3.17 5.83 -18.47
N SER A 62 -2.08 5.10 -18.30
CA SER A 62 -2.11 3.64 -18.18
C SER A 62 -2.74 3.20 -16.85
N THR A 63 -3.18 1.94 -16.79
CA THR A 63 -3.80 1.38 -15.59
C THR A 63 -3.12 0.09 -15.17
N THR A 64 -3.09 -0.13 -13.85
CA THR A 64 -2.63 -1.36 -13.23
C THR A 64 -3.58 -1.77 -12.10
N THR A 65 -3.42 -2.99 -11.58
CA THR A 65 -4.28 -3.51 -10.51
C THR A 65 -3.48 -3.72 -9.23
N LEU A 66 -3.93 -3.07 -8.16
CA LEU A 66 -3.46 -3.33 -6.81
C LEU A 66 -4.36 -4.39 -6.18
N ARG A 67 -3.78 -5.55 -5.91
CA ARG A 67 -4.48 -6.68 -5.32
C ARG A 67 -4.12 -6.81 -3.85
N ASN A 68 -5.06 -7.26 -3.02
CA ASN A 68 -4.87 -7.59 -1.61
C ASN A 68 -5.58 -8.91 -1.27
N GLY A 69 -5.12 -9.60 -0.24
CA GLY A 69 -5.76 -10.84 0.23
C GLY A 69 -5.36 -12.12 -0.52
N LEU A 70 -4.27 -12.09 -1.30
CA LEU A 70 -3.71 -13.32 -1.87
C LEU A 70 -3.16 -14.20 -0.73
N ARG A 71 -3.70 -15.40 -0.55
CA ARG A 71 -3.23 -16.35 0.48
C ARG A 71 -2.05 -17.14 -0.06
N ARG A 72 -0.94 -17.19 0.70
CA ARG A 72 0.10 -18.22 0.54
C ARG A 72 -0.25 -19.41 1.45
N TRP A 73 0.10 -20.63 1.03
CA TRP A 73 -0.10 -21.85 1.81
C TRP A 73 0.60 -21.79 3.18
N GLY A 74 -0.09 -22.29 4.22
CA GLY A 74 0.47 -22.52 5.57
C GLY A 74 -0.22 -21.77 6.74
N THR A 75 -1.01 -22.52 7.52
CA THR A 75 -1.57 -22.22 8.88
C THR A 75 -2.57 -21.04 9.07
N ARG A 76 -3.36 -21.12 10.15
CA ARG A 76 -4.61 -20.36 10.46
C ARG A 76 -4.54 -18.82 10.40
N ARG A 77 -3.36 -18.22 10.39
CA ARG A 77 -3.15 -16.77 10.18
C ARG A 77 -2.41 -16.53 8.87
N ALA A 78 -2.94 -17.11 7.78
CA ALA A 78 -2.42 -16.96 6.43
C ALA A 78 -2.20 -15.47 6.15
N ARG A 79 -0.93 -15.08 6.12
CA ARG A 79 -0.45 -13.73 5.84
C ARG A 79 -1.02 -13.33 4.49
N THR A 80 -1.93 -12.38 4.46
CA THR A 80 -2.44 -11.81 3.23
C THR A 80 -1.25 -11.17 2.49
N ARG A 81 -1.23 -11.30 1.17
CA ARG A 81 -0.25 -10.65 0.31
C ARG A 81 -0.96 -9.63 -0.56
N GLY A 82 -0.37 -8.43 -0.64
CA GLY A 82 -0.69 -7.46 -1.67
C GLY A 82 0.23 -7.63 -2.88
N SER A 83 -0.26 -7.36 -4.09
CA SER A 83 0.58 -7.37 -5.30
C SER A 83 0.22 -6.23 -6.23
N LEU A 84 1.22 -5.65 -6.86
CA LEU A 84 1.12 -4.53 -7.78
C LEU A 84 2.15 -4.73 -8.91
N PRO A 85 1.72 -4.95 -10.17
CA PRO A 85 2.61 -4.79 -11.31
C PRO A 85 2.77 -3.30 -11.62
N LEU A 86 4.01 -2.82 -11.78
CA LEU A 86 4.30 -1.42 -12.05
C LEU A 86 5.66 -1.30 -12.76
N GLY A 87 5.77 -0.50 -13.81
CA GLY A 87 7.06 -0.23 -14.47
C GLY A 87 7.75 -1.47 -15.05
N GLY A 88 7.02 -2.54 -15.36
CA GLY A 88 7.59 -3.83 -15.77
C GLY A 88 8.10 -4.72 -14.64
N ALA A 89 8.14 -4.21 -13.41
CA ALA A 89 8.49 -4.95 -12.20
C ALA A 89 7.24 -5.46 -11.46
N ARG A 90 7.45 -6.43 -10.57
CA ARG A 90 6.42 -6.99 -9.70
C ARG A 90 6.66 -6.62 -8.25
N TYR A 91 5.75 -5.85 -7.71
CA TYR A 91 5.78 -5.42 -6.31
C TYR A 91 4.85 -6.23 -5.44
N GLU A 92 5.29 -6.50 -4.21
CA GLU A 92 4.57 -7.37 -3.29
C GLU A 92 4.61 -6.83 -1.86
N PHE A 93 3.45 -6.86 -1.21
CA PHE A 93 3.27 -6.43 0.17
C PHE A 93 3.06 -7.65 1.07
N GLU A 94 4.06 -7.98 1.88
CA GLU A 94 4.02 -9.12 2.79
C GLU A 94 3.78 -8.66 4.23
N HIS A 95 2.61 -8.98 4.77
CA HIS A 95 2.32 -8.74 6.18
C HIS A 95 3.20 -9.63 7.06
N ARG A 96 4.00 -9.00 7.93
CA ARG A 96 4.79 -9.70 8.95
C ARG A 96 4.03 -9.76 10.26
N THR A 97 3.42 -8.63 10.64
CA THR A 97 2.56 -8.49 11.81
C THR A 97 1.39 -7.57 11.49
N SER A 98 0.48 -7.35 12.45
CA SER A 98 -0.58 -6.34 12.32
C SER A 98 -0.06 -4.90 12.30
N ARG A 99 1.23 -4.68 12.55
CA ARG A 99 1.86 -3.36 12.60
C ARG A 99 2.98 -3.17 11.57
N ARG A 100 3.44 -4.24 10.92
CA ARG A 100 4.57 -4.18 9.99
C ARG A 100 4.32 -5.07 8.77
N ALA A 101 4.70 -4.56 7.61
CA ALA A 101 4.70 -5.30 6.36
C ALA A 101 5.94 -4.96 5.55
N ARG A 102 6.45 -5.93 4.78
CA ARG A 102 7.57 -5.73 3.86
C ARG A 102 7.02 -5.36 2.49
N VAL A 103 7.71 -4.45 1.83
CA VAL A 103 7.55 -4.19 0.40
C VAL A 103 8.72 -4.88 -0.31
N LEU A 104 8.39 -5.74 -1.27
CA LEU A 104 9.34 -6.44 -2.11
C LEU A 104 9.17 -5.95 -3.56
N GLY A 105 10.27 -5.69 -4.27
CA GLY A 105 10.30 -5.50 -5.72
C GLY A 105 11.04 -6.68 -6.35
N ASP A 106 10.37 -7.43 -7.23
CA ASP A 106 10.87 -8.67 -7.86
C ASP A 106 11.49 -9.68 -6.86
N GLY A 107 10.90 -9.74 -5.65
CA GLY A 107 11.35 -10.61 -4.56
C GLY A 107 12.46 -10.02 -3.67
N VAL A 108 13.04 -8.89 -4.04
CA VAL A 108 14.04 -8.17 -3.24
C VAL A 108 13.35 -7.26 -2.23
N TRP A 109 13.79 -7.28 -0.97
CA TRP A 109 13.20 -6.44 0.08
C TRP A 109 13.72 -5.00 -0.01
N ILE A 110 12.85 -4.08 -0.44
CA ILE A 110 13.20 -2.68 -0.69
C ILE A 110 12.76 -1.73 0.43
N ALA A 111 11.66 -2.04 1.14
CA ALA A 111 11.17 -1.20 2.23
C ALA A 111 10.33 -1.97 3.26
N THR A 112 10.11 -1.35 4.42
CA THR A 112 9.18 -1.83 5.46
C THR A 112 8.14 -0.78 5.72
N ALA A 113 6.87 -1.11 5.50
CA ALA A 113 5.76 -0.27 5.95
C ALA A 113 5.42 -0.59 7.41
N HIS A 114 5.28 0.47 8.21
CA HIS A 114 4.88 0.45 9.61
C HIS A 114 3.52 1.12 9.77
N ARG A 115 2.72 0.57 10.69
CA ARG A 115 1.47 1.19 11.15
C ARG A 115 1.80 2.13 12.30
N GLU A 116 1.61 3.43 12.11
CA GLU A 116 1.65 4.40 13.20
C GLU A 116 0.27 4.98 13.50
N ILE A 117 0.15 5.62 14.67
CA ILE A 117 -1.08 6.29 15.11
C ILE A 117 -1.32 7.57 14.28
N ARG A 118 -0.25 8.20 13.77
CA ARG A 118 -0.30 9.46 13.00
C ARG A 118 -0.29 9.28 11.48
N GLY A 119 -0.25 8.03 10.99
CA GLY A 119 -0.19 7.74 9.55
C GLY A 119 0.67 6.50 9.26
N PRO A 120 0.76 6.07 7.99
CA PRO A 120 1.69 5.03 7.60
C PRO A 120 3.12 5.59 7.52
N ALA A 121 4.08 4.87 8.08
CA ALA A 121 5.50 5.17 7.93
C ALA A 121 6.17 4.11 7.06
N VAL A 122 7.15 4.51 6.24
CA VAL A 122 7.92 3.59 5.40
C VAL A 122 9.39 3.72 5.74
N GLU A 123 10.02 2.59 6.01
CA GLU A 123 11.45 2.45 6.26
C GLU A 123 12.13 1.91 5.00
N LEU A 124 12.87 2.77 4.31
CA LEU A 124 13.60 2.40 3.09
C LEU A 124 14.87 1.62 3.42
N ARG A 125 15.20 0.62 2.58
CA ARG A 125 16.45 -0.17 2.72
C ARG A 125 17.46 0.07 1.60
N ALA A 126 17.03 0.72 0.52
CA ALA A 126 17.87 1.03 -0.63
C ALA A 126 17.41 2.35 -1.25
N VAL A 127 18.25 2.92 -2.13
CA VAL A 127 17.82 3.99 -3.03
C VAL A 127 16.74 3.42 -3.94
N LEU A 128 15.58 4.07 -3.95
CA LEU A 128 14.42 3.64 -4.69
C LEU A 128 14.36 4.36 -6.05
N SER A 129 13.98 3.61 -7.09
CA SER A 129 13.50 4.22 -8.32
C SER A 129 12.15 4.93 -8.08
N PRO A 130 11.70 5.82 -8.98
CA PRO A 130 10.37 6.43 -8.85
C PRO A 130 9.22 5.41 -8.73
N ASP A 131 9.33 4.28 -9.43
CA ASP A 131 8.34 3.20 -9.37
C ASP A 131 8.37 2.47 -8.02
N ASP A 132 9.55 2.26 -7.46
CA ASP A 132 9.69 1.69 -6.12
C ASP A 132 9.05 2.60 -5.06
N GLU A 133 9.25 3.93 -5.17
CA GLU A 133 8.65 4.91 -4.26
C GLU A 133 7.13 4.90 -4.37
N LEU A 134 6.60 4.89 -5.60
CA LEU A 134 5.17 4.81 -5.87
C LEU A 134 4.57 3.51 -5.32
N ALA A 135 5.23 2.37 -5.54
CA ALA A 135 4.78 1.08 -5.02
C ALA A 135 4.76 1.07 -3.48
N CYS A 136 5.81 1.60 -2.85
CA CYS A 136 5.88 1.74 -1.40
C CYS A 136 4.74 2.63 -0.87
N ALA A 137 4.49 3.77 -1.51
CA ALA A 137 3.43 4.69 -1.12
C ALA A 137 2.02 4.08 -1.29
N LEU A 138 1.74 3.42 -2.41
CA LEU A 138 0.48 2.69 -2.65
C LEU A 138 0.26 1.62 -1.57
N PHE A 139 1.29 0.84 -1.24
CA PHE A 139 1.16 -0.16 -0.19
C PHE A 139 1.02 0.44 1.21
N ALA A 140 1.74 1.51 1.52
CA ALA A 140 1.69 2.15 2.84
C ALA A 140 0.33 2.82 3.10
N HIS A 141 -0.18 3.59 2.13
CA HIS A 141 -1.40 4.37 2.30
C HIS A 141 -2.68 3.61 1.92
N VAL A 142 -2.66 2.78 0.88
CA VAL A 142 -3.88 2.11 0.39
C VAL A 142 -4.08 0.76 1.07
N LEU A 143 -3.05 -0.10 1.10
CA LEU A 143 -3.14 -1.44 1.70
C LEU A 143 -2.86 -1.49 3.18
N GLY A 144 -1.86 -0.72 3.64
CA GLY A 144 -1.35 -0.51 5.01
C GLY A 144 -1.13 -1.76 5.87
N PRO A 145 -0.23 -1.71 6.88
CA PRO A 145 -0.12 -2.83 7.82
C PRO A 145 -1.34 -2.88 8.75
N GLY A 146 -2.00 -4.05 8.81
CA GLY A 146 -3.11 -4.28 9.74
C GLY A 146 -4.41 -3.57 9.36
N ARG A 147 -5.12 -3.04 10.37
CA ARG A 147 -6.46 -2.46 10.24
C ARG A 147 -6.48 -0.99 9.79
N GLY A 148 -5.35 -0.29 9.86
CA GLY A 148 -5.26 1.16 9.66
C GLY A 148 -5.11 1.62 8.20
N SER A 149 -5.29 0.74 7.22
CA SER A 149 -5.19 1.11 5.81
C SER A 149 -6.47 1.72 5.27
N VAL A 150 -6.46 2.40 4.11
CA VAL A 150 -7.72 2.89 3.54
C VAL A 150 -8.67 1.72 3.26
N LEU A 151 -8.18 0.59 2.75
CA LEU A 151 -8.99 -0.61 2.59
C LEU A 151 -9.44 -1.23 3.94
N GLY A 152 -8.64 -1.11 5.00
CA GLY A 152 -8.97 -1.58 6.35
C GLY A 152 -9.96 -0.68 7.08
N ALA A 153 -9.83 0.64 6.96
CA ALA A 153 -10.73 1.64 7.53
C ALA A 153 -12.09 1.62 6.84
N LEU A 154 -12.13 1.39 5.52
CA LEU A 154 -13.37 1.14 4.78
C LEU A 154 -14.05 -0.16 5.24
N ALA A 155 -13.29 -1.16 5.68
CA ALA A 155 -13.85 -2.37 6.29
C ALA A 155 -14.53 -2.10 7.64
N GLU A 156 -13.92 -1.25 8.47
CA GLU A 156 -14.38 -0.96 9.83
C GLU A 156 -15.58 -0.01 9.86
N GLY A 157 -15.60 1.02 8.99
CA GLY A 157 -16.71 1.96 8.89
C GLY A 157 -18.05 1.32 8.49
N MET A 158 -18.03 0.12 7.91
CA MET A 158 -19.23 -0.66 7.60
C MET A 158 -19.55 -1.74 8.63
N ALA A 159 -18.60 -2.12 9.49
CA ALA A 159 -18.82 -3.10 10.56
C ALA A 159 -19.32 -2.45 11.87
N GLY A 160 -19.12 -1.14 12.05
CA GLY A 160 -19.64 -0.36 13.18
C GLY A 160 -21.01 0.29 12.93
N GLY A 161 -21.63 0.04 11.77
CA GLY A 161 -23.04 0.38 11.51
C GLY A 161 -23.91 -0.81 11.88
N SER A 162 -24.22 -0.96 13.17
CA SER A 162 -25.23 -1.88 13.69
C SER A 162 -25.99 -1.17 14.79
#